data_AF-A0A6S8WFP3-F1
#
_entry.id   AF-A0A6S8WFP3-F1
#
_cell.length_a   1.000
_cell.length_b   1.000
_cell.length_c   1.000
_cell.angle_alpha   90.00
_cell.angle_beta   90.00
_cell.angle_gamma   90.00
#
_symmetry.space_group_name_H-M   'P 1'
#
loop_
_entity.id
_entity.type
_entity.pdbx_description
1 polymer ?
#
loop_
_entity_poly.entity_id
_entity_poly.type
_entity_poly.pdbx_seq_one_letter_code
_entity_poly.pdbx_strand_id
1 'polypeptide(L)'
;MFMKVAKAYEALTDDEAKRNWLEYGNPDGKQSLEVSIGLPTFLLDEANHYAILCIYLGVLVVIIPAIVAAWYQYSRKFGENNVMYETYSFFLHVLSEHSTVKMLPEVLAGAAENRFPVSVGASSRQAELSRLITKLRQGLMQKPRFEHPIVLKGNALLHAHVHRLEMSALLRVDLHKLLGNASTLIDAMVELAQSQRWLQTSINIIDFSQCLTQALWIKDHSLAQLPHFGNKEIHHCIKGKSAVKGLREYLDVPDEHKKGLAGMSDMQCADIEHACKIMPRLRCKFDLYVEDESEIAERDLVTLLVAFDRSNIADGRLAPLVHAPYFPSTRLESWWILVSDTAGNLILADKVNAQSKVVNHRVKFLAPPQAGIYVFNVDLKSTDYLGLDVREQVKMTVIPAAQLPEYKAHPDDLNLDDEPTLFEQVMSGNADTDSDTDDTSRDGDVTNCDAEVGDSLDDAVLTVAERRRRRARIQRKKQSKDQTCAA
;
A
#
# COMPACT_ATOMS: atom_id res chain seq x y z
N MET A 1 19.92 10.87 -60.77
CA MET A 1 21.32 11.29 -61.00
C MET A 1 21.41 12.43 -62.02
N PHE A 2 20.74 12.31 -63.19
CA PHE A 2 20.70 13.35 -64.23
C PHE A 2 20.24 14.75 -63.78
N MET A 3 19.18 14.86 -62.96
CA MET A 3 18.72 16.16 -62.44
C MET A 3 19.78 16.93 -61.64
N LYS A 4 20.62 16.23 -60.86
CA LYS A 4 21.67 16.88 -60.05
C LYS A 4 22.80 17.40 -60.93
N VAL A 5 23.09 16.72 -62.04
CA VAL A 5 24.12 17.14 -63.00
C VAL A 5 23.64 18.34 -63.81
N ALA A 6 22.38 18.35 -64.25
CA ALA A 6 21.78 19.50 -64.94
C ALA A 6 21.76 20.76 -64.06
N LYS A 7 21.33 20.61 -62.80
CA LYS A 7 21.34 21.70 -61.82
C LYS A 7 22.73 22.22 -61.48
N ALA A 8 23.74 21.33 -61.43
CA ALA A 8 25.13 21.74 -61.22
C ALA A 8 25.70 22.49 -62.44
N TYR A 9 25.30 22.11 -63.66
CA TYR A 9 25.65 22.83 -64.87
C TYR A 9 24.99 24.22 -64.89
N GLU A 10 23.68 24.28 -64.65
CA GLU A 10 22.91 25.55 -64.58
C GLU A 10 23.49 26.50 -63.52
N ALA A 11 23.84 26.00 -62.33
CA ALA A 11 24.50 26.80 -61.29
C ALA A 11 25.88 27.37 -61.69
N LEU A 12 26.56 26.76 -62.68
CA LEU A 12 27.88 27.18 -63.15
C LEU A 12 27.82 28.03 -64.43
N THR A 13 26.76 27.90 -65.23
CA THR A 13 26.63 28.60 -66.52
C THR A 13 25.69 29.80 -66.50
N ASP A 14 24.76 29.86 -65.55
CA ASP A 14 23.82 30.97 -65.42
C ASP A 14 24.12 31.80 -64.15
N ASP A 15 24.29 33.12 -64.34
CA ASP A 15 24.64 34.04 -63.27
C ASP A 15 23.50 34.21 -62.25
N GLU A 16 22.24 34.01 -62.67
CA GLU A 16 21.07 34.08 -61.78
C GLU A 16 20.94 32.82 -60.92
N ALA A 17 21.04 31.63 -61.53
CA ALA A 17 21.10 30.36 -60.82
C ALA A 17 22.29 30.26 -59.86
N LYS A 18 23.44 30.84 -60.22
CA LYS A 18 24.63 30.93 -59.36
C LYS A 18 24.39 31.81 -58.13
N ARG A 19 23.70 32.95 -58.28
CA ARG A 19 23.30 33.81 -57.16
C ARG A 19 22.31 33.09 -56.23
N ASN A 20 21.32 32.42 -56.81
CA ASN A 20 20.35 31.62 -56.07
C ASN A 20 21.00 30.46 -55.29
N TRP A 21 22.01 29.80 -55.87
CA TRP A 21 22.80 28.78 -55.17
C TRP A 21 23.59 29.36 -53.99
N LEU A 22 24.21 30.52 -54.16
CA LEU A 22 24.98 31.18 -53.10
C LEU A 22 24.09 31.67 -51.95
N GLU A 23 22.88 32.13 -52.25
CA GLU A 23 21.95 32.71 -51.28
C GLU A 23 21.07 31.66 -50.59
N TYR A 24 20.64 30.61 -51.30
CA TYR A 24 19.67 29.62 -50.82
C TYR A 24 20.14 28.16 -50.86
N GLY A 25 21.35 27.89 -51.38
CA GLY A 25 21.91 26.53 -51.46
C GLY A 25 21.26 25.63 -52.54
N ASN A 26 20.51 26.20 -53.48
CA ASN A 26 19.85 25.51 -54.60
C ASN A 26 19.78 26.43 -55.84
N PRO A 27 20.13 26.01 -57.08
CA PRO A 27 20.09 26.90 -58.25
C PRO A 27 18.70 27.46 -58.55
N ASP A 28 17.65 26.76 -58.13
CA ASP A 28 16.25 27.18 -58.36
C ASP A 28 15.77 28.25 -57.36
N GLY A 29 16.61 28.67 -56.40
CA GLY A 29 16.27 29.67 -55.39
C GLY A 29 15.66 29.11 -54.11
N LYS A 30 14.95 29.97 -53.36
CA LYS A 30 14.37 29.65 -52.05
C LYS A 30 13.33 28.54 -52.16
N GLN A 31 13.66 27.34 -51.70
CA GLN A 31 12.70 26.25 -51.62
C GLN A 31 11.77 26.46 -50.42
N SER A 32 10.45 26.41 -50.65
CA SER A 32 9.48 26.32 -49.56
C SER A 32 9.58 24.94 -48.93
N LEU A 33 9.77 24.89 -47.61
CA LEU A 33 9.66 23.67 -46.82
C LEU A 33 8.22 23.16 -46.90
N GLU A 34 7.96 22.21 -47.79
CA GLU A 34 6.66 21.56 -47.92
C GLU A 34 6.53 20.53 -46.80
N VAL A 35 5.92 20.94 -45.69
CA VAL A 35 5.60 20.04 -44.59
C VAL A 35 4.35 19.25 -44.98
N SER A 36 4.54 18.09 -45.59
CA SER A 36 3.45 17.15 -45.83
C SER A 36 3.14 16.37 -44.54
N ILE A 37 1.88 16.28 -44.16
CA ILE A 37 1.42 15.39 -43.09
C ILE A 37 1.46 13.94 -43.64
N GLY A 38 2.24 13.06 -43.00
CA GLY A 38 2.43 11.66 -43.42
C GLY A 38 1.23 10.73 -43.18
N LEU A 39 0.00 11.23 -43.32
CA LEU A 39 -1.21 10.42 -43.21
C LEU A 39 -1.48 9.66 -44.52
N PRO A 40 -1.96 8.41 -44.46
CA PRO A 40 -2.38 7.66 -45.63
C PRO A 40 -3.39 8.45 -46.48
N THR A 41 -3.25 8.41 -47.81
CA THR A 41 -4.10 9.14 -48.76
C THR A 41 -5.59 8.81 -48.62
N PHE A 42 -5.93 7.60 -48.19
CA PHE A 42 -7.31 7.19 -47.90
C PHE A 42 -8.02 8.05 -46.83
N LEU A 43 -7.28 8.55 -45.82
CA LEU A 43 -7.85 9.41 -44.77
C LEU A 43 -8.06 10.86 -45.23
N LEU A 44 -7.38 11.26 -46.31
CA LEU A 44 -7.39 12.61 -46.87
C LEU A 44 -8.33 12.74 -48.07
N ASP A 45 -8.85 11.62 -48.59
CA ASP A 45 -9.75 11.59 -49.74
C ASP A 45 -11.15 12.12 -49.36
N GLU A 46 -11.64 13.12 -50.10
CA GLU A 46 -12.91 13.80 -49.84
C GLU A 46 -14.11 12.85 -49.88
N ALA A 47 -14.04 11.79 -50.70
CA ALA A 47 -15.09 10.77 -50.81
C ALA A 47 -15.30 9.99 -49.49
N ASN A 48 -14.25 9.84 -48.68
CA ASN A 48 -14.29 9.05 -47.44
C ASN A 48 -14.51 9.91 -46.19
N HIS A 49 -14.52 11.24 -46.32
CA HIS A 49 -14.54 12.17 -45.20
C HIS A 49 -15.75 11.94 -44.26
N TYR A 50 -16.96 11.83 -44.80
CA TYR A 50 -18.17 11.57 -44.02
C TYR A 50 -18.14 10.21 -43.31
N ALA A 51 -17.61 9.18 -43.96
CA ALA A 51 -17.50 7.84 -43.36
C ALA A 51 -16.51 7.84 -42.19
N ILE A 52 -15.35 8.48 -42.36
CA ILE A 52 -14.32 8.63 -41.31
C ILE A 52 -14.88 9.44 -40.14
N LEU A 53 -15.58 10.54 -40.40
CA LEU A 53 -16.20 11.37 -39.37
C LEU A 53 -17.26 10.60 -38.56
N CYS A 54 -18.11 9.82 -39.23
CA CYS A 54 -19.11 8.97 -38.57
C CYS A 54 -18.46 7.87 -37.72
N ILE A 55 -17.40 7.23 -38.21
CA ILE A 55 -16.64 6.24 -37.44
C ILE A 55 -15.99 6.90 -36.23
N TYR A 56 -15.33 8.04 -36.42
CA TYR A 56 -14.72 8.80 -35.33
C TYR A 56 -15.74 9.18 -34.25
N LEU A 57 -16.90 9.71 -34.66
CA LEU A 57 -17.98 10.06 -33.75
C LEU A 57 -18.53 8.82 -33.02
N GLY A 58 -18.71 7.70 -33.74
CA GLY A 58 -19.15 6.44 -33.14
C GLY A 58 -18.16 5.90 -32.11
N VAL A 59 -16.85 5.95 -32.40
CA VAL A 59 -15.80 5.56 -31.46
C VAL A 59 -15.83 6.47 -30.22
N LEU A 60 -15.87 7.79 -30.42
CA LEU A 60 -15.75 8.76 -29.36
C LEU A 60 -16.99 8.85 -28.46
N VAL A 61 -18.20 8.73 -29.03
CA VAL A 61 -19.46 8.91 -28.29
C VAL A 61 -20.03 7.58 -27.79
N VAL A 62 -19.75 6.45 -28.46
CA VAL A 62 -20.33 5.15 -28.08
C VAL A 62 -19.27 4.23 -27.50
N ILE A 63 -18.19 3.96 -28.23
CA ILE A 63 -17.23 2.91 -27.83
C ILE A 63 -16.45 3.34 -26.59
N ILE A 64 -15.88 4.54 -26.58
CA ILE A 64 -15.10 5.03 -25.42
C ILE A 64 -15.98 5.09 -24.17
N PRO A 65 -17.18 5.73 -24.17
CA PRO A 65 -18.04 5.74 -23.00
C PRO A 65 -18.52 4.35 -22.58
N ALA A 66 -18.77 3.42 -23.51
CA ALA A 66 -19.15 2.05 -23.17
C ALA A 66 -18.01 1.28 -22.47
N ILE A 67 -16.77 1.41 -22.96
CA ILE A 67 -15.59 0.81 -22.33
C ILE A 67 -15.36 1.42 -20.94
N VAL A 68 -15.43 2.75 -20.83
CA VAL A 68 -15.27 3.45 -19.54
C VAL A 68 -16.38 3.05 -18.57
N ALA A 69 -17.63 2.94 -19.03
CA ALA A 69 -18.75 2.50 -18.19
C ALA A 69 -18.59 1.05 -17.73
N ALA A 70 -18.17 0.14 -18.62
CA ALA A 70 -17.92 -1.25 -18.26
C ALA A 70 -16.76 -1.38 -17.26
N TRP A 71 -15.66 -0.66 -17.49
CA TRP A 71 -14.53 -0.61 -16.56
C TRP A 71 -14.93 0.00 -15.21
N TYR A 72 -15.66 1.11 -15.20
CA TYR A 72 -16.13 1.75 -13.97
C TYR A 72 -17.08 0.85 -13.17
N GLN A 73 -18.02 0.18 -13.85
CA GLN A 73 -18.92 -0.79 -13.20
C GLN A 73 -18.18 -1.99 -12.61
N TYR A 74 -17.10 -2.43 -13.26
CA TYR A 74 -16.24 -3.50 -12.73
C TYR A 74 -15.39 -3.01 -11.56
N SER A 75 -14.70 -1.88 -11.72
CA SER A 75 -13.78 -1.31 -10.73
C SER A 75 -14.49 -0.89 -9.45
N ARG A 76 -15.72 -0.37 -9.52
CA ARG A 76 -16.49 0.04 -8.34
C ARG A 76 -16.87 -1.12 -7.41
N LYS A 77 -16.71 -2.37 -7.84
CA LYS A 77 -16.96 -3.55 -6.98
C LYS A 77 -15.83 -3.79 -5.98
N PHE A 78 -14.65 -3.25 -6.23
CA PHE A 78 -13.44 -3.48 -5.45
C PHE A 78 -13.10 -2.25 -4.58
N GLY A 79 -12.56 -2.51 -3.39
CA GLY A 79 -11.97 -1.53 -2.49
C GLY A 79 -10.46 -1.34 -2.72
N GLU A 80 -9.79 -0.67 -1.79
CA GLU A 80 -8.39 -0.23 -1.90
C GLU A 80 -7.38 -1.37 -2.11
N ASN A 81 -7.67 -2.58 -1.58
CA ASN A 81 -6.80 -3.76 -1.69
C ASN A 81 -7.22 -4.78 -2.75
N ASN A 82 -7.96 -4.37 -3.78
CA ASN A 82 -8.48 -5.27 -4.81
C ASN A 82 -9.35 -6.41 -4.23
N VAL A 83 -10.03 -6.12 -3.12
CA VAL A 83 -10.99 -7.00 -2.44
C VAL A 83 -12.38 -6.44 -2.68
N MET A 84 -13.35 -7.31 -2.97
CA MET A 84 -14.73 -6.93 -3.25
C MET A 84 -15.41 -6.37 -1.99
N TYR A 85 -16.24 -5.33 -2.14
CA TYR A 85 -17.03 -4.79 -1.01
C TYR A 85 -17.97 -5.85 -0.40
N GLU A 86 -18.46 -6.79 -1.22
CA GLU A 86 -19.27 -7.91 -0.74
C GLU A 86 -18.49 -8.82 0.23
N THR A 87 -17.18 -8.97 0.02
CA THR A 87 -16.31 -9.75 0.89
C THR A 87 -16.08 -9.05 2.22
N TYR A 88 -15.80 -7.74 2.21
CA TYR A 88 -15.73 -6.95 3.45
C TYR A 88 -17.05 -7.01 4.24
N SER A 89 -18.20 -6.87 3.55
CA SER A 89 -19.51 -7.00 4.19
C SER A 89 -19.73 -8.39 4.80
N PHE A 90 -19.29 -9.45 4.11
CA PHE A 90 -19.36 -10.81 4.64
C PHE A 90 -18.44 -10.99 5.85
N PHE A 91 -17.20 -10.52 5.80
CA PHE A 91 -16.27 -10.59 6.93
C PHE A 91 -16.78 -9.82 8.14
N LEU A 92 -17.36 -8.62 7.96
CA LEU A 92 -17.95 -7.84 9.05
C LEU A 92 -19.09 -8.58 9.75
N HIS A 93 -19.87 -9.38 9.02
CA HIS A 93 -20.99 -10.12 9.58
C HIS A 93 -20.57 -11.43 10.28
N VAL A 94 -19.46 -12.03 9.86
CA VAL A 94 -19.06 -13.39 10.28
C VAL A 94 -17.93 -13.37 11.31
N LEU A 95 -16.97 -12.46 11.16
CA LEU A 95 -15.88 -12.30 12.12
C LEU A 95 -16.35 -11.59 13.38
N SER A 96 -15.67 -11.90 14.47
CA SER A 96 -15.89 -11.36 15.82
C SER A 96 -14.57 -11.29 16.58
N GLU A 97 -14.56 -10.62 17.73
CA GLU A 97 -13.40 -10.51 18.62
C GLU A 97 -12.83 -11.86 19.11
N HIS A 98 -13.66 -12.91 19.12
CA HIS A 98 -13.30 -14.25 19.57
C HIS A 98 -13.18 -15.25 18.42
N SER A 99 -12.93 -14.76 17.21
CA SER A 99 -12.77 -15.62 16.03
C SER A 99 -11.51 -16.46 16.16
N THR A 100 -11.67 -17.78 16.17
CA THR A 100 -10.55 -18.73 16.32
C THR A 100 -10.05 -19.22 14.96
N VAL A 101 -8.80 -19.67 14.90
CA VAL A 101 -8.15 -20.23 13.68
C VAL A 101 -8.98 -21.32 13.02
N LYS A 102 -9.73 -22.11 13.80
CA LYS A 102 -10.57 -23.21 13.29
C LYS A 102 -11.76 -22.75 12.45
N MET A 103 -12.22 -21.51 12.66
CA MET A 103 -13.34 -20.93 11.90
C MET A 103 -12.88 -20.30 10.59
N LEU A 104 -11.63 -19.86 10.52
CA LEU A 104 -11.11 -19.04 9.42
C LEU A 104 -11.10 -19.73 8.04
N PRO A 105 -10.87 -21.06 7.90
CA PRO A 105 -11.04 -21.74 6.62
C PRO A 105 -12.43 -21.57 6.01
N GLU A 106 -13.47 -21.62 6.86
CA GLU A 106 -14.85 -21.41 6.44
C GLU A 106 -15.11 -19.96 6.03
N VAL A 107 -14.58 -19.01 6.80
CA VAL A 107 -14.70 -17.57 6.50
C VAL A 107 -14.00 -17.24 5.17
N LEU A 108 -12.77 -17.72 4.98
CA LEU A 108 -12.02 -17.51 3.75
C LEU A 108 -12.71 -18.12 2.53
N ALA A 109 -13.30 -19.32 2.68
CA ALA A 109 -14.08 -19.96 1.63
C ALA A 109 -15.38 -19.22 1.28
N GLY A 110 -15.92 -18.42 2.21
CA GLY A 110 -17.13 -17.61 2.04
C GLY A 110 -16.93 -16.29 1.31
N ALA A 111 -15.69 -15.84 1.12
CA ALA A 111 -15.33 -14.62 0.39
C ALA A 111 -15.86 -14.65 -1.06
N ALA A 112 -16.34 -13.53 -1.58
CA ALA A 112 -16.98 -13.44 -2.89
C ALA A 112 -16.06 -13.89 -4.04
N GLU A 113 -14.76 -13.58 -3.93
CA GLU A 113 -13.70 -13.97 -4.87
C GLU A 113 -13.51 -15.49 -4.95
N ASN A 114 -13.87 -16.19 -3.86
CA ASN A 114 -13.76 -17.64 -3.74
C ASN A 114 -15.07 -18.36 -4.11
N ARG A 115 -16.14 -17.63 -4.45
CA ARG A 115 -17.44 -18.21 -4.85
C ARG A 115 -17.51 -18.63 -6.32
N PHE A 116 -16.45 -19.28 -6.82
CA PHE A 116 -16.45 -19.75 -8.20
C PHE A 116 -17.31 -21.01 -8.40
N PRO A 117 -18.05 -21.10 -9.52
CA PRO A 117 -18.96 -22.20 -9.79
C PRO A 117 -18.23 -23.54 -9.90
N VAL A 118 -18.95 -24.62 -9.56
CA VAL A 118 -18.45 -25.99 -9.75
C VAL A 118 -18.38 -26.27 -11.27
N SER A 119 -17.17 -26.40 -11.81
CA SER A 119 -16.96 -26.58 -13.25
C SER A 119 -17.58 -27.89 -13.78
N VAL A 120 -18.05 -27.88 -15.04
CA VAL A 120 -18.77 -28.98 -15.72
C VAL A 120 -17.94 -30.28 -15.74
N GLY A 121 -18.60 -31.43 -15.49
CA GLY A 121 -17.95 -32.72 -15.14
C GLY A 121 -18.34 -33.26 -13.74
N ALA A 122 -19.51 -32.83 -13.25
CA ALA A 122 -19.88 -32.78 -11.84
C ALA A 122 -19.92 -34.13 -11.10
N SER A 123 -20.30 -35.25 -11.73
CA SER A 123 -20.64 -36.47 -10.99
C SER A 123 -19.44 -37.10 -10.27
N SER A 124 -18.30 -37.23 -10.95
CA SER A 124 -17.08 -37.83 -10.37
C SER A 124 -16.45 -36.90 -9.32
N ARG A 125 -16.35 -35.60 -9.61
CA ARG A 125 -15.83 -34.58 -8.68
C ARG A 125 -16.69 -34.44 -7.44
N GLN A 126 -18.02 -34.49 -7.58
CA GLN A 126 -18.97 -34.40 -6.46
C GLN A 126 -18.88 -35.63 -5.55
N ALA A 127 -18.73 -36.82 -6.12
CA ALA A 127 -18.56 -38.04 -5.33
C ALA A 127 -17.25 -38.02 -4.52
N GLU A 128 -16.14 -37.59 -5.15
CA GLU A 128 -14.86 -37.43 -4.47
C GLU A 128 -14.93 -36.37 -3.36
N LEU A 129 -15.50 -35.21 -3.67
CA LEU A 129 -15.71 -34.13 -2.70
C LEU A 129 -16.55 -34.59 -1.51
N SER A 130 -17.61 -35.37 -1.75
CA SER A 130 -18.46 -35.90 -0.69
C SER A 130 -17.71 -36.88 0.22
N ARG A 131 -16.85 -37.74 -0.34
CA ARG A 131 -15.95 -38.62 0.42
C ARG A 131 -14.95 -37.80 1.25
N LEU A 132 -14.35 -36.78 0.66
CA LEU A 132 -13.40 -35.89 1.33
C LEU A 132 -14.06 -35.16 2.51
N ILE A 133 -15.24 -34.56 2.31
CA ILE A 133 -16.01 -33.90 3.37
C ILE A 133 -16.33 -34.89 4.49
N THR A 134 -16.73 -36.12 4.15
CA THR A 134 -17.06 -37.15 5.14
C THR A 134 -15.84 -37.49 6.00
N LYS A 135 -14.67 -37.68 5.38
CA LYS A 135 -13.40 -37.91 6.08
C LYS A 135 -13.02 -36.71 6.97
N LEU A 136 -13.17 -35.49 6.47
CA LEU A 136 -12.82 -34.29 7.24
C LEU A 136 -13.73 -34.07 8.46
N ARG A 137 -15.02 -34.41 8.34
CA ARG A 137 -16.00 -34.34 9.45
C ARG A 137 -15.72 -35.33 10.58
N GLN A 138 -14.85 -36.33 10.39
CA GLN A 138 -14.46 -37.29 11.43
C GLN A 138 -13.43 -36.73 12.43
N GLY A 139 -13.19 -35.42 12.45
CA GLY A 139 -12.38 -34.73 13.48
C GLY A 139 -11.28 -33.80 12.95
N LEU A 140 -11.12 -33.69 11.62
CA LEU A 140 -10.11 -32.83 10.99
C LEU A 140 -10.61 -31.41 10.69
N MET A 141 -11.92 -31.24 10.60
CA MET A 141 -12.62 -29.99 10.31
C MET A 141 -13.70 -29.73 11.38
N GLN A 142 -13.85 -28.47 11.78
CA GLN A 142 -14.94 -28.05 12.67
C GLN A 142 -16.29 -28.19 11.96
N LYS A 143 -17.38 -28.43 12.72
CA LYS A 143 -18.73 -28.46 12.14
C LYS A 143 -18.98 -27.13 11.40
N PRO A 144 -19.22 -27.16 10.07
CA PRO A 144 -19.44 -25.94 9.29
C PRO A 144 -20.70 -25.21 9.76
N ARG A 145 -20.63 -23.88 9.82
CA ARG A 145 -21.78 -23.00 10.09
C ARG A 145 -22.61 -22.75 8.82
N PHE A 146 -21.97 -22.73 7.65
CA PHE A 146 -22.62 -22.51 6.36
C PHE A 146 -22.76 -23.82 5.59
N GLU A 147 -24.00 -24.17 5.23
CA GLU A 147 -24.28 -25.38 4.46
C GLU A 147 -24.26 -25.14 2.94
N HIS A 148 -24.00 -23.91 2.50
CA HIS A 148 -23.97 -23.57 1.08
C HIS A 148 -22.88 -24.39 0.35
N PRO A 149 -23.19 -25.11 -0.74
CA PRO A 149 -22.27 -26.07 -1.37
C PRO A 149 -20.91 -25.49 -1.77
N ILE A 150 -20.90 -24.23 -2.23
CA ILE A 150 -19.67 -23.54 -2.65
C ILE A 150 -18.73 -23.28 -1.46
N VAL A 151 -19.28 -22.82 -0.33
CA VAL A 151 -18.51 -22.53 0.89
C VAL A 151 -18.03 -23.83 1.51
N LEU A 152 -18.88 -24.85 1.57
CA LEU A 152 -18.50 -26.16 2.08
C LEU A 152 -17.40 -26.82 1.24
N LYS A 153 -17.44 -26.67 -0.09
CA LYS A 153 -16.35 -27.10 -0.98
C LYS A 153 -15.05 -26.39 -0.62
N GLY A 154 -15.07 -25.06 -0.55
CA GLY A 154 -13.86 -24.28 -0.25
C GLY A 154 -13.28 -24.62 1.12
N ASN A 155 -14.13 -24.71 2.13
CA ASN A 155 -13.73 -25.07 3.49
C ASN A 155 -13.08 -26.47 3.54
N ALA A 156 -13.69 -27.45 2.86
CA ALA A 156 -13.13 -28.80 2.77
C ALA A 156 -11.79 -28.84 2.05
N LEU A 157 -11.62 -28.09 0.95
CA LEU A 157 -10.37 -28.02 0.21
C LEU A 157 -9.24 -27.38 1.04
N LEU A 158 -9.53 -26.28 1.76
CA LEU A 158 -8.56 -25.63 2.63
C LEU A 158 -8.13 -26.55 3.79
N HIS A 159 -9.07 -27.27 4.39
CA HIS A 159 -8.74 -28.29 5.40
C HIS A 159 -7.94 -29.46 4.82
N ALA A 160 -8.28 -29.92 3.62
CA ALA A 160 -7.50 -30.97 2.95
C ALA A 160 -6.05 -30.53 2.68
N HIS A 161 -5.85 -29.26 2.32
CA HIS A 161 -4.53 -28.65 2.12
C HIS A 161 -3.68 -28.63 3.39
N VAL A 162 -4.19 -28.05 4.48
CA VAL A 162 -3.44 -27.94 5.75
C VAL A 162 -3.15 -29.30 6.40
N HIS A 163 -3.93 -30.33 6.09
CA HIS A 163 -3.68 -31.72 6.50
C HIS A 163 -2.88 -32.54 5.47
N ARG A 164 -2.41 -31.90 4.39
CA ARG A 164 -1.63 -32.52 3.29
C ARG A 164 -2.30 -33.78 2.70
N LEU A 165 -3.63 -33.78 2.60
CA LEU A 165 -4.38 -34.91 2.06
C LEU A 165 -4.22 -35.00 0.54
N GLU A 166 -4.09 -36.23 0.03
CA GLU A 166 -4.10 -36.46 -1.41
C GLU A 166 -5.48 -36.15 -2.02
N MET A 167 -5.46 -35.45 -3.15
CA MET A 167 -6.65 -35.00 -3.89
C MET A 167 -6.44 -35.19 -5.39
N SER A 168 -7.52 -35.38 -6.15
CA SER A 168 -7.45 -35.42 -7.61
C SER A 168 -6.94 -34.10 -8.22
N ALA A 169 -6.37 -34.18 -9.42
CA ALA A 169 -5.89 -33.01 -10.15
C ALA A 169 -6.99 -31.96 -10.36
N LEU A 170 -8.24 -32.39 -10.52
CA LEU A 170 -9.38 -31.48 -10.70
C LEU A 170 -9.69 -30.67 -9.44
N LEU A 171 -9.65 -31.28 -8.26
CA LEU A 171 -9.86 -30.57 -6.99
C LEU A 171 -8.67 -29.67 -6.64
N ARG A 172 -7.44 -30.04 -7.05
CA ARG A 172 -6.26 -29.19 -6.87
C ARG A 172 -6.35 -27.87 -7.64
N VAL A 173 -6.93 -27.86 -8.84
CA VAL A 173 -7.15 -26.60 -9.59
C VAL A 173 -8.03 -25.63 -8.81
N ASP A 174 -9.10 -26.14 -8.21
CA ASP A 174 -9.99 -25.34 -7.37
C ASP A 174 -9.27 -24.86 -6.09
N LEU A 175 -8.49 -25.73 -5.44
CA LEU A 175 -7.68 -25.36 -4.29
C LEU A 175 -6.66 -24.26 -4.63
N HIS A 176 -5.96 -24.37 -5.75
CA HIS A 176 -4.95 -23.39 -6.15
C HIS A 176 -5.56 -22.00 -6.37
N LYS A 177 -6.81 -21.92 -6.87
CA LYS A 177 -7.54 -20.65 -6.96
C LYS A 177 -7.84 -20.06 -5.58
N LEU A 178 -8.27 -20.88 -4.62
CA LEU A 178 -8.49 -20.42 -3.23
C LEU A 178 -7.20 -19.89 -2.60
N LEU A 179 -6.10 -20.64 -2.75
CA LEU A 179 -4.80 -20.26 -2.19
C LEU A 179 -4.21 -19.02 -2.88
N GLY A 180 -4.45 -18.85 -4.19
CA GLY A 180 -4.04 -17.66 -4.93
C GLY A 180 -4.68 -16.37 -4.41
N ASN A 181 -5.94 -16.44 -3.98
CA ASN A 181 -6.66 -15.30 -3.38
C ASN A 181 -6.37 -15.15 -1.88
N ALA A 182 -5.83 -16.18 -1.22
CA ALA A 182 -5.75 -16.24 0.24
C ALA A 182 -4.94 -15.08 0.84
N SER A 183 -3.83 -14.67 0.21
CA SER A 183 -2.98 -13.61 0.78
C SER A 183 -3.72 -12.28 0.88
N THR A 184 -4.36 -11.86 -0.20
CA THR A 184 -5.10 -10.58 -0.26
C THR A 184 -6.29 -10.59 0.69
N LEU A 185 -6.99 -11.73 0.76
CA LEU A 185 -8.14 -11.87 1.64
C LEU A 185 -7.75 -11.89 3.12
N ILE A 186 -6.62 -12.50 3.48
CA ILE A 186 -6.09 -12.49 4.85
C ILE A 186 -5.72 -11.07 5.26
N ASP A 187 -5.06 -10.32 4.38
CA ASP A 187 -4.71 -8.92 4.66
C ASP A 187 -5.98 -8.10 4.93
N ALA A 188 -7.03 -8.26 4.12
CA ALA A 188 -8.34 -7.63 4.34
C ALA A 188 -9.02 -8.06 5.66
N MET A 189 -8.83 -9.31 6.10
CA MET A 189 -9.34 -9.78 7.40
C MET A 189 -8.60 -9.13 8.57
N VAL A 190 -7.28 -8.93 8.46
CA VAL A 190 -6.47 -8.24 9.50
C VAL A 190 -6.84 -6.76 9.59
N GLU A 191 -6.99 -6.07 8.46
CA GLU A 191 -7.41 -4.66 8.41
C GLU A 191 -8.78 -4.44 9.06
N LEU A 192 -9.72 -5.34 8.78
CA LEU A 192 -11.04 -5.31 9.42
C LEU A 192 -10.91 -5.53 10.93
N ALA A 193 -10.13 -6.52 11.36
CA ALA A 193 -9.91 -6.78 12.78
C ALA A 193 -9.20 -5.60 13.48
N GLN A 194 -8.29 -4.91 12.79
CA GLN A 194 -7.65 -3.68 13.26
C GLN A 194 -8.66 -2.55 13.43
N SER A 195 -9.56 -2.34 12.48
CA SER A 195 -10.62 -1.30 12.58
C SER A 195 -11.52 -1.49 13.81
N GLN A 196 -11.69 -2.74 14.26
CA GLN A 196 -12.47 -3.12 15.44
C GLN A 196 -11.60 -3.30 16.71
N ARG A 197 -10.28 -3.11 16.61
CA ARG A 197 -9.28 -3.29 17.69
C ARG A 197 -9.19 -4.73 18.24
N TRP A 198 -9.54 -5.74 17.44
CA TRP A 198 -9.51 -7.15 17.84
C TRP A 198 -8.11 -7.78 17.72
N LEU A 199 -7.32 -7.71 18.80
CA LEU A 199 -5.96 -8.27 18.82
C LEU A 199 -5.94 -9.78 18.59
N GLN A 200 -6.69 -10.54 19.39
CA GLN A 200 -6.61 -12.01 19.34
C GLN A 200 -7.09 -12.56 17.99
N THR A 201 -8.13 -11.96 17.42
CA THR A 201 -8.59 -12.30 16.06
C THR A 201 -7.52 -11.99 15.02
N SER A 202 -6.83 -10.85 15.12
CA SER A 202 -5.74 -10.50 14.19
C SER A 202 -4.58 -11.50 14.27
N ILE A 203 -4.17 -11.88 15.48
CA ILE A 203 -3.15 -12.93 15.71
C ILE A 203 -3.60 -14.25 15.08
N ASN A 204 -4.85 -14.66 15.32
CA ASN A 204 -5.41 -15.91 14.78
C ASN A 204 -5.48 -15.90 13.24
N ILE A 205 -5.77 -14.74 12.63
CA ILE A 205 -5.78 -14.58 11.17
C ILE A 205 -4.37 -14.74 10.59
N ILE A 206 -3.37 -14.16 11.25
CA ILE A 206 -1.96 -14.30 10.82
C ILE A 206 -1.47 -15.73 11.03
N ASP A 207 -1.80 -16.37 12.16
CA ASP A 207 -1.48 -17.79 12.38
C ASP A 207 -2.11 -18.69 11.32
N PHE A 208 -3.33 -18.36 10.88
CA PHE A 208 -3.98 -19.05 9.77
C PHE A 208 -3.26 -18.85 8.43
N SER A 209 -2.70 -17.67 8.17
CA SER A 209 -1.82 -17.43 7.01
C SER A 209 -0.60 -18.35 7.01
N GLN A 210 0.05 -18.49 8.16
CA GLN A 210 1.20 -19.37 8.32
C GLN A 210 0.81 -20.83 8.04
N CYS A 211 -0.33 -21.29 8.62
CA CYS A 211 -0.89 -22.62 8.39
C CYS A 211 -1.16 -22.90 6.90
N LEU A 212 -1.74 -21.94 6.17
CA LEU A 212 -1.99 -22.10 4.74
C LEU A 212 -0.70 -22.12 3.92
N THR A 213 0.26 -21.27 4.24
CA THR A 213 1.53 -21.18 3.51
C THR A 213 2.36 -22.45 3.67
N GLN A 214 2.47 -22.98 4.89
CA GLN A 214 3.29 -24.17 5.20
C GLN A 214 2.54 -25.49 5.08
N ALA A 215 1.24 -25.44 4.77
CA ALA A 215 0.34 -26.58 4.77
C ALA A 215 0.46 -27.39 6.09
N LEU A 216 0.24 -26.69 7.21
CA LEU A 216 0.28 -27.24 8.57
C LEU A 216 -0.96 -26.80 9.34
N TRP A 217 -1.35 -27.58 10.34
CA TRP A 217 -2.48 -27.27 11.21
C TRP A 217 -2.06 -26.93 12.64
N ILE A 218 -3.00 -26.39 13.42
CA ILE A 218 -2.80 -25.77 14.74
C ILE A 218 -2.02 -26.67 15.73
N LYS A 219 -2.16 -28.00 15.62
CA LYS A 219 -1.52 -28.97 16.53
C LYS A 219 -0.17 -29.47 16.03
N ASP A 220 0.19 -29.14 14.80
CA ASP A 220 1.43 -29.63 14.20
C ASP A 220 2.61 -28.86 14.76
N HIS A 221 3.75 -29.54 14.85
CA HIS A 221 4.98 -28.94 15.34
C HIS A 221 5.61 -28.06 14.26
N SER A 222 6.21 -26.92 14.65
CA SER A 222 6.86 -26.00 13.71
C SER A 222 7.97 -26.64 12.87
N LEU A 223 8.63 -27.69 13.36
CA LEU A 223 9.64 -28.43 12.59
C LEU A 223 9.08 -29.21 11.39
N ALA A 224 7.76 -29.43 11.30
CA ALA A 224 7.14 -30.06 10.13
C ALA A 224 7.15 -29.18 8.86
N GLN A 225 7.69 -27.95 8.98
CA GLN A 225 8.03 -27.06 7.86
C GLN A 225 9.32 -27.48 7.14
N LEU A 226 10.18 -28.26 7.79
CA LEU A 226 11.42 -28.73 7.19
C LEU A 226 11.13 -29.87 6.19
N PRO A 227 11.89 -29.95 5.07
CA PRO A 227 11.74 -31.05 4.13
C PRO A 227 12.08 -32.38 4.82
N HIS A 228 11.40 -33.45 4.42
CA HIS A 228 11.62 -34.82 4.93
C HIS A 228 11.34 -35.03 6.44
N PHE A 229 10.86 -34.02 7.18
CA PHE A 229 10.53 -34.17 8.60
C PHE A 229 9.14 -34.77 8.79
N GLY A 230 9.10 -35.99 9.36
CA GLY A 230 7.90 -36.63 9.85
C GLY A 230 7.80 -36.62 11.38
N ASN A 231 6.78 -37.30 11.90
CA ASN A 231 6.55 -37.40 13.35
C ASN A 231 7.73 -38.06 14.09
N LYS A 232 8.46 -38.98 13.45
CA LYS A 232 9.58 -39.69 14.08
C LYS A 232 10.79 -38.78 14.28
N GLU A 233 11.13 -38.03 13.23
CA GLU A 233 12.27 -37.11 13.18
C GLU A 233 12.04 -35.95 14.15
N ILE A 234 10.82 -35.39 14.15
CA ILE A 234 10.40 -34.37 15.11
C ILE A 234 10.51 -34.89 16.54
N HIS A 235 10.03 -36.11 16.81
CA HIS A 235 10.09 -36.71 18.14
C HIS A 235 11.53 -36.84 18.66
N HIS A 236 12.48 -37.13 17.77
CA HIS A 236 13.90 -37.21 18.11
C HIS A 236 14.50 -35.83 18.42
N CYS A 237 14.02 -34.77 17.77
CA CYS A 237 14.47 -33.39 18.02
C CYS A 237 13.97 -32.83 19.35
N ILE A 238 12.74 -33.15 19.74
CA ILE A 238 12.09 -32.61 20.94
C ILE A 238 12.39 -33.41 22.22
N LYS A 239 13.11 -34.54 22.12
CA LYS A 239 13.45 -35.40 23.28
C LYS A 239 14.95 -35.50 23.55
N GLY A 240 15.28 -35.71 24.83
CA GLY A 240 16.63 -35.97 25.32
C GLY A 240 17.45 -34.72 25.64
N LYS A 241 18.77 -34.89 25.79
CA LYS A 241 19.72 -33.78 26.00
C LYS A 241 19.80 -32.94 24.72
N SER A 242 19.76 -31.61 24.80
CA SER A 242 19.65 -30.70 23.64
C SER A 242 18.33 -30.83 22.85
N ALA A 243 17.20 -30.98 23.57
CA ALA A 243 15.88 -30.90 22.97
C ALA A 243 15.56 -29.47 22.53
N VAL A 244 14.99 -29.32 21.34
CA VAL A 244 14.52 -28.02 20.82
C VAL A 244 13.02 -27.88 21.01
N LYS A 245 12.54 -26.69 21.37
CA LYS A 245 11.11 -26.41 21.56
C LYS A 245 10.38 -26.04 20.27
N GLY A 246 11.12 -25.62 19.24
CA GLY A 246 10.53 -25.15 18.00
C GLY A 246 11.57 -24.81 16.94
N LEU A 247 11.08 -24.31 15.81
CA LEU A 247 11.91 -24.02 14.65
C LEU A 247 13.02 -23.00 14.95
N ARG A 248 12.73 -21.91 15.69
CA ARG A 248 13.72 -20.90 16.05
C ARG A 248 14.95 -21.50 16.73
N GLU A 249 14.74 -22.28 17.79
CA GLU A 249 15.85 -22.94 18.52
C GLU A 249 16.59 -23.95 17.63
N TYR A 250 15.89 -24.66 16.74
CA TYR A 250 16.51 -25.60 15.82
C TYR A 250 17.40 -24.92 14.77
N LEU A 251 17.05 -23.71 14.32
CA LEU A 251 17.88 -22.93 13.41
C LEU A 251 19.19 -22.49 14.09
N ASP A 252 19.16 -22.20 15.39
CA ASP A 252 20.34 -21.77 16.15
C ASP A 252 21.31 -22.91 16.48
N VAL A 253 20.86 -24.17 16.38
CA VAL A 253 21.72 -25.35 16.55
C VAL A 253 22.70 -25.46 15.36
N PRO A 254 24.02 -25.60 15.59
CA PRO A 254 25.00 -25.83 14.54
C PRO A 254 24.67 -27.09 13.73
N ASP A 255 24.97 -27.08 12.43
CA ASP A 255 24.59 -28.15 11.49
C ASP A 255 25.10 -29.54 11.96
N GLU A 256 26.30 -29.61 12.54
CA GLU A 256 26.90 -30.84 13.08
C GLU A 256 26.14 -31.44 14.28
N HIS A 257 25.39 -30.63 15.01
CA HIS A 257 24.66 -31.03 16.22
C HIS A 257 23.15 -31.19 15.97
N LYS A 258 22.70 -31.01 14.72
CA LYS A 258 21.30 -31.14 14.37
C LYS A 258 20.82 -32.59 14.52
N LYS A 259 19.76 -32.73 15.30
CA LYS A 259 19.05 -33.99 15.48
C LYS A 259 18.04 -34.21 14.36
N GLY A 260 17.57 -35.44 14.26
CA GLY A 260 16.50 -35.83 13.33
C GLY A 260 17.00 -36.21 11.94
N LEU A 261 18.32 -36.21 11.73
CA LEU A 261 18.97 -36.56 10.46
C LEU A 261 19.41 -38.04 10.38
N ALA A 262 19.21 -38.80 11.46
CA ALA A 262 19.65 -40.19 11.53
C ALA A 262 18.86 -41.06 10.53
N GLY A 263 19.56 -41.68 9.58
CA GLY A 263 18.96 -42.54 8.55
C GLY A 263 18.49 -41.81 7.29
N MET A 264 18.78 -40.51 7.16
CA MET A 264 18.55 -39.75 5.92
C MET A 264 19.73 -39.90 4.95
N SER A 265 19.46 -39.77 3.65
CA SER A 265 20.51 -39.71 2.64
C SER A 265 21.23 -38.35 2.65
N ASP A 266 22.44 -38.30 2.09
CA ASP A 266 23.20 -37.05 1.97
C ASP A 266 22.42 -35.96 1.22
N MET A 267 21.61 -36.34 0.23
CA MET A 267 20.73 -35.40 -0.48
C MET A 267 19.64 -34.83 0.42
N GLN A 268 19.01 -35.67 1.25
CA GLN A 268 17.96 -35.21 2.18
C GLN A 268 18.53 -34.28 3.25
N CYS A 269 19.72 -34.60 3.77
CA CYS A 269 20.44 -33.73 4.69
C CYS A 269 20.74 -32.37 4.05
N ALA A 270 21.24 -32.36 2.81
CA ALA A 270 21.50 -31.13 2.07
C ALA A 270 20.24 -30.28 1.84
N ASP A 271 19.09 -30.91 1.51
CA ASP A 271 17.80 -30.22 1.38
C ASP A 271 17.40 -29.50 2.68
N ILE A 272 17.57 -30.17 3.83
CA ILE A 272 17.25 -29.64 5.15
C ILE A 272 18.17 -28.48 5.51
N GLU A 273 19.48 -28.64 5.28
CA GLU A 273 20.45 -27.57 5.50
C GLU A 273 20.13 -26.34 4.64
N HIS A 274 19.80 -26.55 3.38
CA HIS A 274 19.42 -25.46 2.48
C HIS A 274 18.14 -24.75 2.94
N ALA A 275 17.12 -25.50 3.35
CA ALA A 275 15.89 -24.93 3.92
C ALA A 275 16.19 -24.10 5.20
N CYS A 276 17.06 -24.61 6.08
CA CYS A 276 17.47 -23.89 7.30
C CYS A 276 18.25 -22.59 7.02
N LYS A 277 18.93 -22.50 5.87
CA LYS A 277 19.65 -21.29 5.44
C LYS A 277 18.69 -20.24 4.84
N ILE A 278 17.63 -20.68 4.18
CA ILE A 278 16.59 -19.81 3.62
C ILE A 278 15.75 -19.17 4.73
N MET A 279 15.39 -19.92 5.77
CA MET A 279 14.50 -19.46 6.82
C MET A 279 15.07 -18.24 7.59
N PRO A 280 14.23 -17.23 7.87
CA PRO A 280 14.69 -15.96 8.42
C PRO A 280 15.14 -16.09 9.88
N ARG A 281 16.24 -15.42 10.21
CA ARG A 281 16.75 -15.26 11.58
C ARG A 281 16.82 -13.79 11.93
N LEU A 282 15.83 -13.32 12.69
CA LEU A 282 15.68 -11.90 13.01
C LEU A 282 16.34 -11.53 14.33
N ARG A 283 17.14 -10.46 14.30
CA ARG A 283 17.50 -9.67 15.48
C ARG A 283 16.76 -8.34 15.39
N CYS A 284 15.82 -8.13 16.29
CA CYS A 284 14.95 -6.96 16.29
C CYS A 284 15.39 -5.95 17.35
N LYS A 285 15.10 -4.68 17.09
CA LYS A 285 15.21 -3.57 18.01
C LYS A 285 13.98 -2.70 17.83
N PHE A 286 13.34 -2.35 18.93
CA PHE A 286 12.13 -1.53 18.95
C PHE A 286 12.40 -0.26 19.76
N ASP A 287 12.32 0.89 19.12
CA ASP A 287 12.53 2.19 19.75
C ASP A 287 11.28 3.06 19.55
N LEU A 288 10.86 3.76 20.61
CA LEU A 288 9.77 4.74 20.58
C LEU A 288 10.37 6.14 20.75
N TYR A 289 10.02 7.07 19.86
CA TYR A 289 10.43 8.47 19.95
C TYR A 289 9.42 9.39 19.25
N VAL A 290 9.48 10.68 19.57
CA VAL A 290 8.80 11.75 18.84
C VAL A 290 9.86 12.46 17.98
N GLU A 291 9.49 12.86 16.77
CA GLU A 291 10.41 13.59 15.89
C GLU A 291 10.71 14.96 16.53
N ASP A 292 12.00 15.33 16.56
CA ASP A 292 12.50 16.61 17.08
C ASP A 292 12.31 16.86 18.59
N GLU A 293 11.82 15.87 19.36
CA GLU A 293 11.63 15.97 20.80
C GLU A 293 12.32 14.83 21.58
N SER A 294 12.85 15.14 22.76
CA SER A 294 13.52 14.16 23.62
C SER A 294 12.57 13.37 24.51
N GLU A 295 11.41 13.93 24.80
CA GLU A 295 10.41 13.36 25.70
C GLU A 295 9.09 13.20 24.94
N ILE A 296 8.25 12.27 25.38
CA ILE A 296 6.95 12.00 24.76
C ILE A 296 5.90 12.64 25.64
N ALA A 297 5.11 13.58 25.12
CA ALA A 297 4.03 14.21 25.85
C ALA A 297 2.65 13.65 25.50
N GLU A 298 1.67 14.08 26.28
CA GLU A 298 0.27 13.72 26.10
C GLU A 298 -0.21 14.09 24.69
N ARG A 299 -0.80 13.12 23.99
CA ARG A 299 -1.36 13.26 22.62
C ARG A 299 -0.34 13.50 21.51
N ASP A 300 0.95 13.35 21.77
CA ASP A 300 1.96 13.42 20.72
C ASP A 300 1.82 12.29 19.70
N LEU A 301 2.32 12.55 18.50
CA LEU A 301 2.43 11.54 17.46
C LEU A 301 3.73 10.76 17.65
N VAL A 302 3.64 9.62 18.33
CA VAL A 302 4.78 8.75 18.62
C VAL A 302 5.12 7.91 17.41
N THR A 303 6.41 7.85 17.08
CA THR A 303 6.96 6.98 16.05
C THR A 303 7.58 5.74 16.71
N LEU A 304 7.05 4.56 16.36
CA LEU A 304 7.69 3.28 16.62
C LEU A 304 8.62 2.92 15.47
N LEU A 305 9.91 2.87 15.74
CA LEU A 305 10.90 2.30 14.84
C LEU A 305 11.05 0.81 15.14
N VAL A 306 10.63 0.00 14.16
CA VAL A 306 10.88 -1.44 14.13
C VAL A 306 12.08 -1.68 13.22
N ALA A 307 13.25 -1.83 13.83
CA ALA A 307 14.49 -2.14 13.15
C ALA A 307 14.80 -3.63 13.30
N PHE A 308 14.99 -4.36 12.20
CA PHE A 308 15.44 -5.75 12.27
C PHE A 308 16.50 -6.10 11.24
N ASP A 309 17.45 -6.94 11.68
CA ASP A 309 18.56 -7.47 10.89
C ASP A 309 18.36 -8.98 10.66
N ARG A 310 18.43 -9.39 9.39
CA ARG A 310 18.37 -10.78 8.94
C ARG A 310 19.76 -11.40 8.96
N SER A 311 20.07 -12.15 10.02
CA SER A 311 21.40 -12.74 10.21
C SER A 311 21.72 -13.88 9.23
N ASN A 312 20.71 -14.47 8.60
CA ASN A 312 20.85 -15.52 7.58
C ASN A 312 21.26 -14.98 6.19
N ILE A 313 21.27 -13.66 5.99
CA ILE A 313 21.54 -13.03 4.68
C ILE A 313 22.90 -12.31 4.70
N ALA A 314 23.66 -12.48 3.61
CA ALA A 314 24.91 -11.74 3.38
C ALA A 314 24.64 -10.27 3.01
N ASP A 315 25.59 -9.38 3.32
CA ASP A 315 25.43 -7.95 3.02
C ASP A 315 25.19 -7.69 1.52
N GLY A 316 24.25 -6.78 1.22
CA GLY A 316 23.88 -6.42 -0.14
C GLY A 316 22.99 -7.42 -0.90
N ARG A 317 22.56 -8.51 -0.26
CA ARG A 317 21.61 -9.46 -0.86
C ARG A 317 20.18 -9.25 -0.36
N LEU A 318 19.22 -9.64 -1.20
CA LEU A 318 17.80 -9.69 -0.84
C LEU A 318 17.46 -11.02 -0.18
N ALA A 319 16.37 -11.02 0.61
CA ALA A 319 15.83 -12.21 1.21
C ALA A 319 15.42 -13.24 0.15
N PRO A 320 15.74 -14.53 0.38
CA PRO A 320 15.33 -15.60 -0.52
C PRO A 320 13.81 -15.76 -0.51
N LEU A 321 13.29 -16.43 -1.54
CA LEU A 321 11.88 -16.80 -1.59
C LEU A 321 11.52 -17.72 -0.42
N VAL A 322 10.30 -17.59 0.06
CA VAL A 322 9.76 -18.43 1.13
C VAL A 322 9.79 -19.90 0.70
N HIS A 323 10.33 -20.75 1.57
CA HIS A 323 10.22 -22.20 1.44
C HIS A 323 8.80 -22.66 1.77
N ALA A 324 7.97 -22.83 0.75
CA ALA A 324 6.57 -23.26 0.85
C ALA A 324 6.22 -24.25 -0.28
N PRO A 325 6.71 -25.51 -0.23
CA PRO A 325 6.60 -26.45 -1.35
C PRO A 325 5.15 -26.88 -1.67
N TYR A 326 4.23 -26.74 -0.71
CA TYR A 326 2.82 -27.08 -0.89
C TYR A 326 1.97 -25.88 -1.35
N PHE A 327 2.51 -24.67 -1.32
CA PHE A 327 1.79 -23.48 -1.75
C PHE A 327 1.95 -23.28 -3.27
N PRO A 328 0.89 -22.96 -4.02
CA PRO A 328 0.92 -23.00 -5.49
C PRO A 328 1.70 -21.85 -6.14
N SER A 329 1.85 -20.72 -5.45
CA SER A 329 2.56 -19.55 -5.96
C SER A 329 3.84 -19.31 -5.18
N THR A 330 4.83 -18.69 -5.82
CA THR A 330 6.01 -18.18 -5.11
C THR A 330 5.60 -17.06 -4.17
N ARG A 331 6.22 -17.02 -2.98
CA ARG A 331 5.95 -15.99 -1.96
C ARG A 331 7.24 -15.29 -1.57
N LEU A 332 7.10 -13.98 -1.36
CA LEU A 332 8.11 -13.16 -0.72
C LEU A 332 7.80 -13.10 0.78
N GLU A 333 8.85 -13.05 1.58
CA GLU A 333 8.75 -13.00 3.04
C GLU A 333 8.01 -11.73 3.46
N SER A 334 6.94 -11.87 4.25
CA SER A 334 6.23 -10.71 4.81
C SER A 334 6.02 -10.84 6.32
N TRP A 335 5.97 -9.70 7.00
CA TRP A 335 5.82 -9.62 8.46
C TRP A 335 4.72 -8.64 8.85
N TRP A 336 3.92 -9.01 9.84
CA TRP A 336 2.98 -8.13 10.50
C TRP A 336 3.58 -7.59 11.79
N ILE A 337 3.51 -6.28 11.96
CA ILE A 337 3.78 -5.58 13.22
C ILE A 337 2.43 -5.32 13.87
N LEU A 338 2.19 -5.91 15.04
CA LEU A 338 1.01 -5.65 15.86
C LEU A 338 1.45 -4.95 17.13
N VAL A 339 0.88 -3.78 17.39
CA VAL A 339 1.09 -3.03 18.64
C VAL A 339 -0.19 -3.13 19.45
N SER A 340 -0.07 -3.62 20.69
CA SER A 340 -1.21 -3.78 21.59
C SER A 340 -0.92 -3.28 22.99
N ASP A 341 -2.00 -2.91 23.67
CA ASP A 341 -1.98 -2.57 25.10
C ASP A 341 -1.99 -3.85 25.96
N THR A 342 -1.61 -3.71 27.22
CA THR A 342 -1.78 -4.68 28.31
C THR A 342 -3.21 -5.20 28.47
N ALA A 343 -4.22 -4.39 28.12
CA ALA A 343 -5.62 -4.82 28.10
C ALA A 343 -5.96 -5.77 26.94
N GLY A 344 -5.04 -6.00 26.00
CA GLY A 344 -5.26 -6.84 24.83
C GLY A 344 -5.98 -6.15 23.67
N ASN A 345 -6.10 -4.82 23.71
CA ASN A 345 -6.63 -4.05 22.59
C ASN A 345 -5.56 -3.84 21.51
N LEU A 346 -5.91 -4.06 20.25
CA LEU A 346 -5.04 -3.75 19.12
C LEU A 346 -5.06 -2.25 18.85
N ILE A 347 -3.88 -1.62 18.87
CA ILE A 347 -3.70 -0.20 18.59
C ILE A 347 -3.41 -0.01 17.10
N LEU A 348 -2.51 -0.85 16.58
CA LEU A 348 -1.99 -0.74 15.22
C LEU A 348 -1.63 -2.13 14.72
N ALA A 349 -1.98 -2.41 13.47
CA ALA A 349 -1.43 -3.49 12.67
C ALA A 349 -0.85 -2.87 11.39
N ASP A 350 0.38 -3.24 11.04
CA ASP A 350 1.00 -2.79 9.78
C ASP A 350 1.86 -3.90 9.19
N LYS A 351 1.97 -3.94 7.86
CA LYS A 351 2.61 -5.02 7.12
C LYS A 351 3.91 -4.57 6.46
N VAL A 352 4.97 -5.33 6.69
CA VAL A 352 6.30 -5.10 6.14
C VAL A 352 6.61 -6.15 5.07
N ASN A 353 6.76 -5.68 3.82
CA ASN A 353 7.12 -6.50 2.66
C ASN A 353 8.58 -6.30 2.19
N ALA A 354 9.41 -5.63 3.01
CA ALA A 354 10.79 -5.31 2.66
C ALA A 354 11.72 -6.54 2.73
N GLN A 355 12.46 -6.80 1.65
CA GLN A 355 13.36 -7.95 1.50
C GLN A 355 14.84 -7.64 1.80
N SER A 356 15.18 -6.41 2.20
CA SER A 356 16.57 -6.02 2.48
C SER A 356 17.11 -6.68 3.74
N LYS A 357 18.42 -6.90 3.87
CA LYS A 357 19.00 -7.49 5.09
C LYS A 357 18.63 -6.71 6.36
N VAL A 358 18.81 -5.39 6.32
CA VAL A 358 18.40 -4.46 7.39
C VAL A 358 17.14 -3.74 6.94
N VAL A 359 16.13 -3.75 7.81
CA VAL A 359 14.86 -3.06 7.58
C VAL A 359 14.62 -2.12 8.75
N ASN A 360 14.35 -0.85 8.44
CA ASN A 360 13.96 0.18 9.40
C ASN A 360 12.56 0.63 9.03
N HIS A 361 11.55 0.05 9.66
CA HIS A 361 10.14 0.39 9.42
C HIS A 361 9.65 1.34 10.50
N ARG A 362 8.99 2.43 10.11
CA ARG A 362 8.50 3.45 11.04
C ARG A 362 6.99 3.47 10.98
N VAL A 363 6.33 3.34 12.13
CA VAL A 363 4.88 3.48 12.22
C VAL A 363 4.51 4.48 13.29
N LYS A 364 3.51 5.32 13.00
CA LYS A 364 3.10 6.41 13.88
C LYS A 364 1.76 6.09 14.53
N PHE A 365 1.63 6.39 15.82
CA PHE A 365 0.36 6.31 16.56
C PHE A 365 0.32 7.38 17.66
N LEU A 366 -0.87 7.70 18.14
CA LEU A 366 -1.04 8.75 19.14
C LEU A 366 -0.69 8.25 20.55
N ALA A 367 0.05 9.06 21.30
CA ALA A 367 0.28 8.83 22.71
C ALA A 367 -1.04 8.88 23.51
N PRO A 368 -1.15 8.10 24.60
CA PRO A 368 -2.26 8.20 25.54
C PRO A 368 -2.46 9.64 26.06
N PRO A 369 -3.70 10.02 26.37
CA PRO A 369 -4.03 11.38 26.79
C PRO A 369 -3.69 11.70 28.25
N GLN A 370 -3.21 10.73 29.03
CA GLN A 370 -2.84 10.93 30.43
C GLN A 370 -1.35 10.68 30.58
N ALA A 371 -0.67 11.55 31.32
CA ALA A 371 0.71 11.31 31.72
C ALA A 371 0.83 10.03 32.56
N GLY A 372 1.89 9.26 32.30
CA GLY A 372 2.10 7.98 32.95
C GLY A 372 3.04 7.06 32.20
N ILE A 373 3.33 5.91 32.81
CA ILE A 373 4.14 4.86 32.19
C ILE A 373 3.19 3.84 31.58
N TYR A 374 3.26 3.70 30.26
CA TYR A 374 2.50 2.73 29.49
C TYR A 374 3.41 1.59 29.01
N VAL A 375 2.88 0.37 29.00
CA VAL A 375 3.59 -0.80 28.50
C VAL A 375 2.83 -1.33 27.30
N PHE A 376 3.50 -1.41 26.15
CA PHE A 376 2.94 -1.96 24.93
C PHE A 376 3.60 -3.30 24.62
N ASN A 377 2.81 -4.23 24.06
CA ASN A 377 3.34 -5.44 23.46
C ASN A 377 3.48 -5.19 21.95
N VAL A 378 4.69 -5.40 21.43
CA VAL A 378 4.97 -5.36 19.99
C VAL A 378 5.20 -6.80 19.54
N ASP A 379 4.28 -7.29 18.71
CA ASP A 379 4.35 -8.60 18.08
C ASP A 379 4.78 -8.44 16.62
N LEU A 380 5.96 -8.96 16.29
CA LEU A 380 6.41 -9.14 14.92
C LEU A 380 6.13 -10.59 14.49
N LYS A 381 5.06 -10.79 13.74
CA LYS A 381 4.62 -12.13 13.29
C LYS A 381 4.87 -12.34 11.80
N SER A 382 5.39 -13.51 11.44
CA SER A 382 5.56 -13.86 10.02
C SER A 382 4.21 -14.18 9.39
N THR A 383 3.99 -13.87 8.12
CA THR A 383 2.84 -14.41 7.38
C THR A 383 3.06 -15.84 6.89
N ASP A 384 4.31 -16.29 6.86
CA ASP A 384 4.74 -17.41 6.03
C ASP A 384 5.36 -18.56 6.82
N TYR A 385 5.95 -18.31 7.99
CA TYR A 385 6.62 -19.32 8.80
C TYR A 385 6.03 -19.42 10.21
N LEU A 386 5.86 -20.64 10.70
CA LEU A 386 5.39 -20.91 12.07
C LEU A 386 6.57 -20.94 13.05
N GLY A 387 6.40 -20.28 14.20
CA GLY A 387 7.35 -20.37 15.31
C GLY A 387 8.62 -19.53 15.15
N LEU A 388 8.62 -18.56 14.23
CA LEU A 388 9.67 -17.55 14.06
C LEU A 388 9.24 -16.15 14.52
N ASP A 389 8.08 -16.05 15.17
CA ASP A 389 7.53 -14.79 15.66
C ASP A 389 8.36 -14.22 16.82
N VAL A 390 8.33 -12.89 16.95
CA VAL A 390 9.01 -12.15 18.02
C VAL A 390 7.97 -11.33 18.78
N ARG A 391 7.98 -11.43 20.11
CA ARG A 391 7.15 -10.62 21.00
C ARG A 391 8.07 -9.90 21.97
N GLU A 392 7.99 -8.57 21.99
CA GLU A 392 8.72 -7.74 22.95
C GLU A 392 7.78 -6.75 23.64
N GLN A 393 8.12 -6.40 24.88
CA GLN A 393 7.42 -5.38 25.65
C GLN A 393 8.23 -4.08 25.64
N VAL A 394 7.60 -3.02 25.17
CA VAL A 394 8.21 -1.68 25.10
C VAL A 394 7.51 -0.77 26.09
N LYS A 395 8.29 -0.04 26.88
CA LYS A 395 7.77 0.92 27.86
C LYS A 395 7.83 2.33 27.28
N MET A 396 6.78 3.09 27.47
CA MET A 396 6.66 4.48 27.05
C MET A 396 6.34 5.34 28.27
N THR A 397 7.10 6.40 28.47
CA THR A 397 6.84 7.36 29.55
C THR A 397 6.26 8.61 28.92
N VAL A 398 5.03 8.94 29.29
CA VAL A 398 4.31 10.12 28.81
C VAL A 398 4.38 11.20 29.87
N ILE A 399 4.90 12.37 29.51
CA ILE A 399 4.94 13.55 30.37
C ILE A 399 3.71 14.44 30.17
N PRO A 400 3.26 15.18 31.20
CA PRO A 400 2.18 16.15 31.04
C PRO A 400 2.57 17.25 30.05
N ALA A 401 1.65 17.61 29.14
CA ALA A 401 1.91 18.66 28.14
C ALA A 401 2.31 20.02 28.77
N ALA A 402 1.89 20.28 30.01
CA ALA A 402 2.23 21.50 30.75
C ALA A 402 3.71 21.60 31.16
N GLN A 403 4.47 20.51 31.09
CA GLN A 403 5.91 20.49 31.41
C GLN A 403 6.80 20.70 30.18
N LEU A 404 6.22 20.66 28.97
CA LEU A 404 6.96 20.93 27.75
C LEU A 404 7.42 22.39 27.71
N PRO A 405 8.63 22.66 27.21
CA PRO A 405 9.08 24.03 26.99
C PRO A 405 8.14 24.75 26.03
N GLU A 406 7.78 25.98 26.36
CA GLU A 406 6.90 26.81 25.55
C GLU A 406 7.50 26.97 24.14
N TYR A 407 6.76 26.53 23.11
CA TYR A 407 7.19 26.63 21.72
C TYR A 407 7.47 28.10 21.38
N LYS A 408 8.73 28.43 21.10
CA LYS A 408 9.13 29.74 20.59
C LYS A 408 9.32 29.61 19.08
N ALA A 409 8.35 30.13 18.33
CA ALA A 409 8.48 30.28 16.89
C ALA A 409 9.80 30.99 16.56
N HIS A 410 10.54 30.47 15.58
CA HIS A 410 11.78 31.12 15.14
C HIS A 410 11.44 32.54 14.66
N PRO A 411 12.25 33.56 14.96
CA PRO A 411 11.97 34.93 14.53
C PRO A 411 11.78 35.04 13.01
N ASP A 412 12.44 34.19 12.23
CA ASP A 412 12.27 34.16 10.76
C ASP A 412 10.92 33.60 10.33
N ASP A 413 10.34 32.63 11.05
CA ASP A 413 9.00 32.11 10.77
C ASP A 413 7.92 33.15 11.04
N LEU A 414 8.13 33.98 12.09
CA LEU A 414 7.27 35.13 12.39
C LEU A 414 7.40 36.23 11.33
N ASN A 415 8.57 36.38 10.70
CA ASN A 415 8.80 37.36 9.64
C ASN A 415 8.24 36.91 8.29
N LEU A 416 8.18 35.60 8.02
CA LEU A 416 7.54 35.05 6.82
C LEU A 416 6.05 35.42 6.76
N ASP A 417 5.39 35.43 7.91
CA ASP A 417 4.01 35.91 8.02
C ASP A 417 3.90 37.39 7.66
N ASP A 418 4.96 38.19 7.80
CA ASP A 418 5.02 39.62 7.46
C ASP A 418 5.38 39.88 5.99
N GLU A 419 5.93 38.90 5.27
CA GLU A 419 6.21 39.02 3.84
C GLU A 419 4.91 39.06 3.01
N PRO A 420 4.84 39.93 1.98
CA PRO A 420 3.70 39.97 1.08
C PRO A 420 3.64 38.65 0.30
N THR A 421 2.46 38.05 0.25
CA THR A 421 2.28 36.83 -0.56
C THR A 421 2.58 37.12 -2.03
N LEU A 422 3.00 36.09 -2.77
CA LEU A 422 3.28 36.21 -4.21
C LEU A 422 2.06 36.76 -4.99
N PHE A 423 0.84 36.46 -4.51
CA PHE A 423 -0.41 37.03 -5.01
C PHE A 423 -0.52 38.54 -4.74
N GLU A 424 -0.19 39.01 -3.53
CA GLU A 424 -0.16 40.44 -3.21
C GLU A 424 0.91 41.20 -3.98
N GLN A 425 2.08 40.60 -4.24
CA GLN A 425 3.11 41.20 -5.08
C GLN A 425 2.64 41.40 -6.52
N VAL A 426 1.93 40.42 -7.10
CA VAL A 426 1.39 40.52 -8.46
C VAL A 426 0.27 41.57 -8.54
N MET A 427 -0.63 41.60 -7.54
CA MET A 427 -1.69 42.61 -7.49
C MET A 427 -1.17 44.03 -7.26
N SER A 428 -0.09 44.18 -6.49
CA SER A 428 0.56 45.48 -6.27
C SER A 428 1.37 45.92 -7.50
N GLY A 429 2.01 44.97 -8.20
CA GLY A 429 2.76 45.24 -9.43
C GLY A 429 1.88 45.59 -10.63
N ASN A 430 0.60 45.20 -10.62
CA ASN A 430 -0.36 45.56 -11.67
C ASN A 430 -1.12 46.87 -11.39
N ALA A 431 -1.01 47.45 -10.19
CA ALA A 431 -1.69 48.70 -9.83
C ALA A 431 -1.07 49.94 -10.49
N ASP A 432 0.15 49.84 -11.03
CA ASP A 432 0.82 50.92 -11.76
C ASP A 432 0.50 50.93 -13.27
N THR A 433 -0.44 50.08 -13.71
CA THR A 433 -0.89 49.94 -15.11
C THR A 433 -2.41 50.05 -15.24
N ASP A 434 -3.04 51.00 -14.54
CA ASP A 434 -4.35 51.47 -14.95
C ASP A 434 -4.15 52.72 -15.81
N SER A 435 -4.15 52.47 -17.13
CA SER A 435 -4.26 53.50 -18.16
C SER A 435 -5.55 54.29 -17.96
N ASP A 436 -5.41 55.62 -17.92
CA ASP A 436 -6.50 56.56 -18.09
C ASP A 436 -7.34 56.20 -19.32
N THR A 437 -8.54 55.66 -19.07
CA THR A 437 -9.63 55.71 -20.05
C THR A 437 -10.85 56.30 -19.36
N ASP A 438 -11.07 57.58 -19.68
CA ASP A 438 -12.30 58.31 -19.47
C ASP A 438 -13.50 57.48 -19.96
N ASP A 439 -14.47 57.23 -19.06
CA ASP A 439 -15.85 57.03 -19.47
C ASP A 439 -16.79 57.74 -18.49
N THR A 440 -17.19 58.93 -18.91
CA THR A 440 -18.31 59.68 -18.35
C THR A 440 -19.61 58.92 -18.58
N SER A 441 -20.34 58.57 -17.52
CA SER A 441 -21.74 59.02 -17.32
C SER A 441 -22.50 58.25 -16.23
N ARG A 442 -23.20 59.06 -15.42
CA ARG A 442 -24.51 58.87 -14.75
C ARG A 442 -24.50 58.98 -13.24
N ASP A 443 -25.15 60.06 -12.82
CA ASP A 443 -25.52 60.50 -11.49
C ASP A 443 -26.16 59.42 -10.62
N GLY A 444 -25.83 59.46 -9.33
CA GLY A 444 -26.42 58.60 -8.30
C GLY A 444 -25.97 58.95 -6.89
N ASP A 445 -26.32 60.17 -6.47
CA ASP A 445 -26.54 60.62 -5.09
C ASP A 445 -25.40 60.57 -4.05
N VAL A 446 -25.12 61.76 -3.50
CA VAL A 446 -24.19 61.99 -2.39
C VAL A 446 -25.00 61.99 -1.10
N THR A 447 -24.89 60.91 -0.31
CA THR A 447 -25.12 61.00 1.14
C THR A 447 -23.80 60.81 1.86
N ASN A 448 -23.27 61.95 2.30
CA ASN A 448 -22.19 62.07 3.25
C ASN A 448 -22.68 61.58 4.63
N CYS A 449 -22.05 60.57 5.20
CA CYS A 449 -22.13 60.29 6.63
C CYS A 449 -20.76 59.84 7.14
N ASP A 450 -20.06 60.81 7.70
CA ASP A 450 -18.93 60.62 8.59
C ASP A 450 -19.30 59.62 9.71
N ALA A 451 -18.62 58.48 9.71
CA ALA A 451 -18.59 57.58 10.86
C ALA A 451 -17.12 57.38 11.26
N GLU A 452 -16.70 58.12 12.28
CA GLU A 452 -15.52 57.82 13.06
C GLU A 452 -15.65 56.40 13.63
N VAL A 453 -14.86 55.46 13.13
CA VAL A 453 -14.80 54.10 13.68
C VAL A 453 -13.93 54.16 14.93
N GLY A 454 -14.59 54.34 16.06
CA GLY A 454 -14.06 54.05 17.39
C GLY A 454 -13.74 52.57 17.57
N ASP A 455 -12.76 52.33 18.44
CA ASP A 455 -12.21 51.05 18.85
C ASP A 455 -13.34 50.09 19.31
N SER A 456 -13.63 49.04 18.53
CA SER A 456 -14.65 48.04 18.88
C SER A 456 -14.11 46.62 18.73
N LEU A 457 -14.27 45.83 19.82
CA LEU A 457 -14.35 44.36 20.04
C LEU A 457 -13.77 43.33 19.03
N ASP A 458 -13.63 43.63 17.75
CA ASP A 458 -13.07 42.76 16.71
C ASP A 458 -11.54 42.61 16.81
N ASP A 459 -10.86 43.53 17.48
CA ASP A 459 -9.40 43.47 17.63
C ASP A 459 -8.97 42.31 18.55
N ALA A 460 -9.86 41.68 19.33
CA ALA A 460 -9.50 40.57 20.22
C ALA A 460 -9.22 39.24 19.50
N VAL A 461 -9.77 39.04 18.29
CA VAL A 461 -9.70 37.78 17.53
C VAL A 461 -8.50 37.71 16.57
N LEU A 462 -7.88 38.86 16.28
CA LEU A 462 -6.77 38.98 15.33
C LEU A 462 -5.42 38.65 15.98
N THR A 463 -4.54 37.99 15.23
CA THR A 463 -3.14 37.77 15.65
C THR A 463 -2.39 39.10 15.77
N VAL A 464 -1.28 39.13 16.52
CA VAL A 464 -0.50 40.37 16.72
C VAL A 464 -0.01 40.96 15.39
N ALA A 465 0.34 40.10 14.44
CA ALA A 465 0.75 40.49 13.08
C ALA A 465 -0.42 41.10 12.28
N GLU A 466 -1.60 40.48 12.32
CA GLU A 466 -2.80 41.02 11.66
C GLU A 466 -3.24 42.38 12.22
N ARG A 467 -3.14 42.57 13.55
CA ARG A 467 -3.40 43.88 14.18
C ARG A 467 -2.42 44.94 13.71
N ARG A 468 -1.12 44.60 13.62
CA ARG A 468 -0.08 45.51 13.10
C ARG A 468 -0.35 45.88 11.63
N ARG A 469 -0.68 44.90 10.79
CA ARG A 469 -1.01 45.09 9.37
C ARG A 469 -2.26 45.96 9.18
N ARG A 470 -3.31 45.72 9.96
CA ARG A 470 -4.54 46.54 9.93
C ARG A 470 -4.26 47.99 10.33
N ARG A 471 -3.46 48.20 11.39
CA ARG A 471 -3.03 49.55 11.82
C ARG A 471 -2.20 50.26 10.74
N ALA A 472 -1.23 49.57 10.15
CA ALA A 472 -0.43 50.12 9.05
C ALA A 472 -1.31 50.50 7.82
N ARG A 473 -2.32 49.68 7.51
CA ARG A 473 -3.27 49.94 6.41
C ARG A 473 -4.19 51.14 6.69
N ILE A 474 -4.65 51.30 7.93
CA ILE A 474 -5.41 52.48 8.37
C ILE A 474 -4.53 53.73 8.30
N GLN A 475 -3.27 53.62 8.69
CA GLN A 475 -2.33 54.75 8.68
C GLN A 475 -1.99 55.20 7.25
N ARG A 476 -1.80 54.26 6.31
CA ARG A 476 -1.66 54.56 4.87
C ARG A 476 -2.92 55.23 4.30
N LYS A 477 -4.12 54.78 4.69
CA LYS A 477 -5.39 55.42 4.28
C LYS A 477 -5.56 56.84 4.83
N LYS A 478 -5.06 57.12 6.05
CA LYS A 478 -5.04 58.49 6.59
C LYS A 478 -4.06 59.38 5.80
N GLN A 479 -2.86 58.88 5.52
CA GLN A 479 -1.86 59.61 4.74
C GLN A 479 -2.33 59.92 3.31
N SER A 480 -3.06 59.00 2.65
CA SER A 480 -3.61 59.25 1.32
C SER A 480 -4.76 60.27 1.33
N LYS A 481 -5.55 60.31 2.42
CA LYS A 481 -6.61 61.32 2.61
C LYS A 481 -6.05 62.71 2.90
N ASP A 482 -4.97 62.81 3.68
CA ASP A 482 -4.34 64.10 3.98
C ASP A 482 -3.64 64.70 2.74
N GLN A 483 -3.13 63.87 1.83
CA GLN A 483 -2.56 64.33 0.54
C GLN A 483 -3.62 64.81 -0.46
N THR A 484 -4.86 64.30 -0.39
CA THR A 484 -5.96 64.73 -1.27
C THR A 484 -6.71 65.97 -0.76
N CYS A 485 -6.48 66.39 0.49
CA CYS A 485 -7.07 67.61 1.08
C CYS A 485 -6.12 68.83 1.00
N ALA A 486 -4.86 68.62 0.61
CA ALA A 486 -3.83 69.66 0.47
C ALA A 486 -3.53 70.03 -1.00
N ALA A 487 -4.30 69.49 -1.95
CA ALA A 487 -4.35 69.86 -3.36
C ALA A 487 -5.73 70.47 -3.65
#